data_AF-A0A0A1UJG4-F1
#
_entry.id   AF-A0A0A1UJG4-F1
#
_cell.length_a   1.000
_cell.length_b   1.000
_cell.length_c   1.000
_cell.angle_alpha   90.00
_cell.angle_beta   90.00
_cell.angle_gamma   90.00
#
_symmetry.space_group_name_H-M   'P 1'
#
loop_
_entity.id
_entity.type
_entity.pdbx_description
1 polymer ?
#
loop_
_entity_poly.entity_id
_entity_poly.type
_entity_poly.pdbx_seq_one_letter_code
_entity_poly.pdbx_strand_id
1 'polypeptide(L)'
;MGAFVSRSRRRQYTDGSHNMLYSPEAPSYFEVVHKGKRVGSDSANGGASASQNLSVRALVETSCPSLMQDYKPTWWLPGGHVQTAFCVVANFNQVDEILYERTLISLPDGGTLGLDFTPRTQDRELSPETPIVVILHGLSGGSHESYVRSILSQVCTSPSDGGLGYRAVVVNFRGCAGVPLTSPQFYSAGHTEDIRIALSYIQKTYPRARLTGVGFSLGANVLVRYLGEEGEKSRLDAGCALGCPWNLVDNSKNLEGSFFYRNVYSRAMGGNLLKLLSRHLKTLAKLPPSHLTPHIPRVLSLRNPTLKQVDAHLTIIAGGHSPPFPFGSPDEYYEWARSDTHLGTVRVPLLAINAEDDPIVRELPVEAALESKCVVLAVTPKGGHLGWFEGGTPWRKSRPPPRWIRKPVTEWIKATCETLTSRPEVNDEWMEGENGFIVERERRHISFKVHSLHETVIGTADEAQGGFQGL
;
A
#
# COMPACT_ATOMS: atom_id res chain seq x y z
N MET A 1 16.91 3.44 -47.48
CA MET A 1 16.42 4.68 -46.82
C MET A 1 15.24 4.31 -45.93
N GLY A 2 15.30 4.66 -44.64
CA GLY A 2 14.13 4.78 -43.77
C GLY A 2 13.61 3.54 -43.05
N ALA A 3 14.43 2.82 -42.28
CA ALA A 3 13.90 1.89 -41.27
C ALA A 3 13.42 2.68 -40.04
N PHE A 4 12.15 2.48 -39.69
CA PHE A 4 11.41 3.08 -38.58
C PHE A 4 12.19 3.04 -37.26
N VAL A 5 12.64 4.20 -36.80
CA VAL A 5 13.00 4.43 -35.39
C VAL A 5 11.75 4.94 -34.68
N SER A 6 10.85 4.03 -34.32
CA SER A 6 9.83 4.31 -33.30
C SER A 6 10.50 4.27 -31.92
N ARG A 7 11.31 5.30 -31.62
CA ARG A 7 11.66 5.61 -30.24
C ARG A 7 10.41 6.21 -29.59
N SER A 8 9.61 5.37 -28.94
CA SER A 8 8.73 5.82 -27.86
C SER A 8 9.61 6.59 -26.87
N ARG A 9 9.62 7.91 -26.97
CA ARG A 9 10.25 8.76 -25.96
C ARG A 9 9.41 8.57 -24.70
N ARG A 10 10.02 8.02 -23.65
CA ARG A 10 9.41 7.99 -22.31
C ARG A 10 8.97 9.42 -21.97
N ARG A 11 7.73 9.60 -21.49
CA ARG A 11 7.30 10.90 -20.97
C ARG A 11 8.26 11.30 -19.84
N GLN A 12 8.72 12.55 -19.90
CA GLN A 12 9.60 13.11 -18.88
C GLN A 12 8.73 13.87 -17.88
N TYR A 13 8.86 13.51 -16.61
CA TYR A 13 8.09 14.01 -15.47
C TYR A 13 8.94 14.79 -14.47
N THR A 14 10.27 14.84 -14.66
CA THR A 14 11.15 15.70 -13.86
C THR A 14 12.05 16.54 -14.76
N ASP A 15 12.63 17.61 -14.19
CA ASP A 15 13.67 18.39 -14.87
C ASP A 15 15.04 17.67 -14.88
N GLY A 16 15.11 16.48 -14.29
CA GLY A 16 16.29 15.61 -14.26
C GLY A 16 17.07 15.64 -12.94
N SER A 17 16.89 16.64 -12.08
CA SER A 17 17.64 16.76 -10.82
C SER A 17 16.77 16.89 -9.58
N HIS A 18 15.54 17.41 -9.70
CA HIS A 18 14.70 17.72 -8.54
C HIS A 18 13.42 16.89 -8.49
N ASN A 19 12.91 16.72 -7.27
CA ASN A 19 11.59 16.13 -7.07
C ASN A 19 10.53 17.13 -7.54
N MET A 20 9.58 16.67 -8.35
CA MET A 20 8.48 17.49 -8.85
C MET A 20 7.20 17.22 -8.08
N LEU A 21 6.49 18.28 -7.68
CA LEU A 21 5.18 18.17 -7.02
C LEU A 21 4.06 18.63 -7.97
N TYR A 22 3.22 17.69 -8.38
CA TYR A 22 2.03 17.92 -9.19
C TYR A 22 0.80 18.01 -8.30
N SER A 23 0.12 19.15 -8.35
CA SER A 23 -1.14 19.46 -7.64
C SER A 23 -1.77 20.72 -8.26
N PRO A 24 -3.08 20.96 -8.08
CA PRO A 24 -3.74 22.12 -8.66
C PRO A 24 -3.18 23.45 -8.15
N GLU A 25 -3.20 24.48 -9.01
CA GLU A 25 -2.87 25.87 -8.62
C GLU A 25 -3.91 26.45 -7.64
N ALA A 26 -5.16 25.99 -7.69
CA ALA A 26 -6.26 26.36 -6.79
C ALA A 26 -6.66 25.16 -5.89
N PRO A 27 -6.03 24.98 -4.72
CA PRO A 27 -6.18 23.75 -3.93
C PRO A 27 -7.44 23.71 -3.05
N SER A 28 -7.86 22.50 -2.65
CA SER A 28 -8.79 22.35 -1.51
C SER A 28 -8.05 22.58 -0.22
N TYR A 29 -8.74 23.20 0.73
CA TYR A 29 -8.22 23.43 2.06
C TYR A 29 -8.81 22.42 3.04
N PHE A 30 -7.96 21.92 3.93
CA PHE A 30 -8.33 21.13 5.09
C PHE A 30 -8.13 21.98 6.32
N GLU A 31 -9.01 21.83 7.31
CA GLU A 31 -8.82 22.48 8.59
C GLU A 31 -7.68 21.79 9.35
N VAL A 32 -6.70 22.59 9.75
CA VAL A 32 -5.50 22.15 10.43
C VAL A 32 -5.40 22.87 11.77
N VAL A 33 -5.11 22.13 12.84
CA VAL A 33 -4.85 22.69 14.17
C VAL A 33 -3.39 23.11 14.26
N HIS A 34 -3.13 24.41 14.43
CA HIS A 34 -1.78 24.89 14.63
C HIS A 34 -1.35 24.69 16.09
N LYS A 35 -0.45 23.73 16.34
CA LYS A 35 0.28 23.66 17.62
C LYS A 35 1.35 24.75 17.63
N GLY A 36 0.99 25.97 18.03
CA GLY A 36 1.93 27.09 18.07
C GLY A 36 3.19 26.76 18.87
N LYS A 37 4.36 26.99 18.29
CA LYS A 37 5.63 27.06 19.05
C LYS A 37 5.57 28.28 19.96
N ARG A 38 5.48 28.09 21.29
CA ARG A 38 5.85 29.15 22.24
C ARG A 38 7.36 29.38 22.12
N VAL A 39 7.75 30.47 21.46
CA VAL A 39 9.08 31.07 21.62
C VAL A 39 8.96 32.12 22.72
N GLY A 40 9.51 31.83 23.89
CA GLY A 40 9.92 32.83 24.88
C GLY A 40 8.84 33.49 25.75
N SER A 41 9.14 33.54 27.06
CA SER A 41 8.55 34.31 28.15
C SER A 41 7.12 33.97 28.61
N ASP A 42 7.09 33.33 29.78
CA ASP A 42 6.15 33.49 30.89
C ASP A 42 4.83 34.21 30.60
N SER A 43 3.76 33.42 30.48
CA SER A 43 2.48 33.74 31.12
C SER A 43 1.55 32.54 31.05
N ALA A 44 0.97 32.24 32.21
CA ALA A 44 -0.16 31.36 32.38
C ALA A 44 -1.37 31.98 31.66
N ASN A 45 -1.76 31.37 30.54
CA ASN A 45 -3.10 31.42 29.99
C ASN A 45 -3.22 30.34 28.93
N GLY A 46 -4.24 29.49 29.07
CA GLY A 46 -4.57 28.43 28.12
C GLY A 46 -4.90 29.05 26.77
N GLY A 47 -3.96 28.97 25.83
CA GLY A 47 -4.16 29.44 24.46
C GLY A 47 -4.94 28.41 23.68
N ALA A 48 -6.12 28.78 23.20
CA ALA A 48 -6.84 28.04 22.18
C ALA A 48 -5.94 27.90 20.93
N SER A 49 -5.79 26.70 20.40
CA SER A 49 -5.09 26.48 19.14
C SER A 49 -5.86 27.17 18.01
N ALA A 50 -5.24 28.09 17.28
CA ALA A 50 -5.84 28.67 16.09
C ALA A 50 -5.93 27.59 14.99
N SER A 51 -7.11 27.37 14.43
CA SER A 51 -7.27 26.53 13.24
C SER A 51 -7.00 27.34 11.98
N GLN A 52 -6.30 26.74 11.03
CA GLN A 52 -6.01 27.34 9.73
C GLN A 52 -6.35 26.35 8.61
N ASN A 53 -6.85 26.89 7.51
CA ASN A 53 -7.09 26.15 6.29
C ASN A 53 -5.80 26.04 5.46
N LEU A 54 -5.29 24.82 5.27
CA LEU A 54 -4.11 24.53 4.43
C LEU A 54 -4.44 23.60 3.28
N SER A 55 -3.79 23.82 2.14
CA SER A 55 -3.84 22.86 1.04
C SER A 55 -2.98 21.63 1.32
N VAL A 56 -3.27 20.51 0.64
CA VAL A 56 -2.41 19.32 0.69
C VAL A 56 -0.99 19.66 0.26
N ARG A 57 -0.84 20.48 -0.79
CA ARG A 57 0.47 20.97 -1.24
C ARG A 57 1.19 21.76 -0.15
N ALA A 58 0.52 22.73 0.47
CA ALA A 58 1.12 23.52 1.54
C ALA A 58 1.47 22.66 2.76
N LEU A 59 0.65 21.65 3.08
CA LEU A 59 0.95 20.68 4.14
C LEU A 59 2.23 19.90 3.82
N VAL A 60 2.38 19.42 2.58
CA VAL A 60 3.60 18.73 2.11
C VAL A 60 4.81 19.65 2.19
N GLU A 61 4.73 20.86 1.62
CA GLU A 61 5.85 21.80 1.58
C GLU A 61 6.30 22.26 2.98
N THR A 62 5.37 22.38 3.93
CA THR A 62 5.68 22.84 5.30
C THR A 62 6.07 21.73 6.24
N SER A 63 5.55 20.51 6.04
CA SER A 63 5.66 19.42 7.01
C SER A 63 6.49 18.23 6.53
N CYS A 64 6.83 18.16 5.24
CA CYS A 64 7.65 17.10 4.64
C CYS A 64 8.96 17.66 4.05
N PRO A 65 9.84 18.28 4.85
CA PRO A 65 11.06 18.93 4.35
C PRO A 65 12.02 17.98 3.66
N SER A 66 11.99 16.68 3.95
CA SER A 66 12.84 15.70 3.27
C SER A 66 12.38 15.40 1.85
N LEU A 67 11.09 15.60 1.53
CA LEU A 67 10.56 15.48 0.16
C LEU A 67 11.01 16.65 -0.72
N MET A 68 11.23 17.81 -0.11
CA MET A 68 11.70 19.03 -0.78
C MET A 68 13.22 19.02 -1.03
N GLN A 69 13.94 18.00 -0.55
CA GLN A 69 15.37 17.83 -0.75
C GLN A 69 15.65 16.81 -1.86
N ASP A 70 16.76 17.01 -2.56
CA ASP A 70 17.17 16.10 -3.63
C ASP A 70 17.48 14.70 -3.09
N TYR A 71 16.79 13.71 -3.65
CA TYR A 71 17.10 12.31 -3.44
C TYR A 71 18.41 11.94 -4.16
N LYS A 72 19.39 11.44 -3.39
CA LYS A 72 20.68 10.96 -3.92
C LYS A 72 20.75 9.44 -3.84
N PRO A 73 20.64 8.72 -4.97
CA PRO A 73 20.65 7.27 -4.98
C PRO A 73 22.02 6.72 -4.58
N THR A 74 22.02 5.51 -4.03
CA THR A 74 23.25 4.75 -3.78
C THR A 74 24.07 4.59 -5.05
N TRP A 75 25.34 5.03 -5.02
CA TRP A 75 26.18 5.14 -6.23
C TRP A 75 26.44 3.81 -6.96
N TRP A 76 26.43 2.70 -6.22
CA TRP A 76 26.57 1.34 -6.76
C TRP A 76 25.22 0.66 -7.10
N LEU A 77 24.10 1.38 -6.95
CA LEU A 77 22.77 1.00 -7.45
C LEU A 77 22.29 2.01 -8.52
N PRO A 78 23.00 2.15 -9.66
CA PRO A 78 22.63 3.12 -10.67
C PRO A 78 21.36 2.70 -11.44
N GLY A 79 20.39 3.61 -11.51
CA GLY A 79 19.19 3.48 -12.32
C GLY A 79 18.09 2.57 -11.74
N GLY A 80 16.87 2.80 -12.22
CA GLY A 80 15.67 2.17 -11.68
C GLY A 80 15.66 0.64 -11.75
N HIS A 81 16.22 0.05 -12.81
CA HIS A 81 16.29 -1.41 -12.93
C HIS A 81 17.11 -2.05 -11.79
N VAL A 82 18.26 -1.48 -11.44
CA VAL A 82 19.15 -2.02 -10.40
C VAL A 82 18.57 -1.78 -9.01
N GLN A 83 17.97 -0.60 -8.78
CA GLN A 83 17.22 -0.28 -7.56
C GLN A 83 16.07 -1.28 -7.32
N THR A 84 15.26 -1.54 -8.35
CA THR A 84 14.16 -2.52 -8.30
C THR A 84 14.67 -3.94 -8.07
N ALA A 85 15.69 -4.36 -8.80
CA ALA A 85 16.26 -5.70 -8.63
C ALA A 85 16.79 -5.87 -7.19
N PHE A 86 17.54 -4.89 -6.66
CA PHE A 86 18.08 -4.95 -5.30
C PHE A 86 16.99 -5.02 -4.23
N CYS A 87 15.85 -4.37 -4.44
CA CYS A 87 14.69 -4.46 -3.54
C CYS A 87 14.18 -5.90 -3.39
N VAL A 88 14.33 -6.73 -4.42
CA VAL A 88 13.84 -8.12 -4.45
C VAL A 88 14.93 -9.12 -4.07
N VAL A 89 16.17 -8.94 -4.57
CA VAL A 89 17.22 -9.98 -4.44
C VAL A 89 18.07 -9.86 -3.18
N ALA A 90 18.13 -8.69 -2.55
CA ALA A 90 18.99 -8.49 -1.38
C ALA A 90 18.37 -9.09 -0.12
N ASN A 91 19.23 -9.54 0.79
CA ASN A 91 18.79 -10.08 2.08
C ASN A 91 18.58 -8.92 3.08
N PHE A 92 17.35 -8.78 3.57
CA PHE A 92 16.95 -7.77 4.55
C PHE A 92 16.49 -8.38 5.89
N ASN A 93 16.84 -9.64 6.17
CA ASN A 93 16.36 -10.37 7.36
C ASN A 93 16.98 -9.84 8.67
N GLN A 94 18.07 -9.07 8.60
CA GLN A 94 18.74 -8.47 9.77
C GLN A 94 18.55 -6.94 9.87
N VAL A 95 17.69 -6.37 9.03
CA VAL A 95 17.41 -4.93 8.97
C VAL A 95 15.99 -4.72 9.44
N ASP A 96 15.71 -3.70 10.25
CA ASP A 96 14.34 -3.30 10.62
C ASP A 96 13.47 -4.51 11.04
N GLU A 97 13.95 -5.31 12.00
CA GLU A 97 13.15 -6.40 12.56
C GLU A 97 11.96 -5.84 13.32
N ILE A 98 10.77 -6.40 13.06
CA ILE A 98 9.52 -5.98 13.66
C ILE A 98 8.78 -7.23 14.12
N LEU A 99 8.31 -7.20 15.37
CA LEU A 99 7.42 -8.21 15.91
C LEU A 99 5.97 -7.75 15.77
N TYR A 100 5.13 -8.65 15.30
CA TYR A 100 3.71 -8.41 15.08
C TYR A 100 2.86 -9.35 15.93
N GLU A 101 1.68 -8.86 16.28
CA GLU A 101 0.59 -9.64 16.84
C GLU A 101 -0.46 -9.79 15.74
N ARG A 102 -0.62 -11.01 15.23
CA ARG A 102 -1.57 -11.31 14.16
C ARG A 102 -2.94 -11.57 14.74
N THR A 103 -3.94 -10.90 14.18
CA THR A 103 -5.36 -11.24 14.32
C THR A 103 -5.90 -11.73 12.98
N LEU A 104 -6.61 -12.86 12.99
CA LEU A 104 -7.33 -13.34 11.80
C LEU A 104 -8.80 -12.92 11.87
N ILE A 105 -9.33 -12.39 10.77
CA ILE A 105 -10.77 -12.12 10.64
C ILE A 105 -11.36 -12.90 9.47
N SER A 106 -12.51 -13.51 9.70
CA SER A 106 -13.34 -14.12 8.66
C SER A 106 -14.21 -13.07 7.99
N LEU A 107 -14.36 -13.23 6.68
CA LEU A 107 -15.13 -12.38 5.80
C LEU A 107 -16.46 -13.04 5.42
N PRO A 108 -17.43 -12.28 4.88
CA PRO A 108 -18.78 -12.79 4.61
C PRO A 108 -18.81 -13.92 3.57
N ASP A 109 -17.84 -13.95 2.65
CA ASP A 109 -17.69 -15.00 1.63
C ASP A 109 -16.96 -16.25 2.15
N GLY A 110 -16.69 -16.31 3.47
CA GLY A 110 -15.89 -17.37 4.10
C GLY A 110 -14.37 -17.16 3.96
N GLY A 111 -13.93 -16.07 3.34
CA GLY A 111 -12.53 -15.69 3.22
C GLY A 111 -11.90 -15.34 4.56
N THR A 112 -10.57 -15.20 4.58
CA THR A 112 -9.80 -14.81 5.77
C THR A 112 -8.81 -13.70 5.42
N LEU A 113 -8.73 -12.67 6.26
CA LEU A 113 -7.64 -11.68 6.27
C LEU A 113 -6.80 -11.85 7.53
N GLY A 114 -5.51 -11.51 7.42
CA GLY A 114 -4.62 -11.39 8.57
C GLY A 114 -4.26 -9.93 8.82
N LEU A 115 -4.37 -9.50 10.07
CA LEU A 115 -4.03 -8.15 10.52
C LEU A 115 -2.86 -8.24 11.47
N ASP A 116 -1.69 -7.77 11.03
CA ASP A 116 -0.45 -7.83 11.80
C ASP A 116 -0.21 -6.50 12.51
N PHE A 117 -0.54 -6.44 13.80
CA PHE A 117 -0.41 -5.24 14.62
C PHE A 117 0.99 -5.10 15.21
N THR A 118 1.53 -3.87 15.23
CA THR A 118 2.78 -3.54 15.90
C THR A 118 2.73 -2.11 16.49
N PRO A 119 3.38 -1.84 17.64
CA PRO A 119 3.98 -2.81 18.55
C PRO A 119 2.93 -3.79 19.09
N ARG A 120 3.37 -4.97 19.53
CA ARG A 120 2.47 -5.93 20.17
C ARG A 120 1.98 -5.36 21.50
N THR A 121 0.76 -5.71 21.91
CA THR A 121 0.16 -5.18 23.14
C THR A 121 1.03 -5.48 24.37
N GLN A 122 1.66 -6.66 24.39
CA GLN A 122 2.58 -7.10 25.45
C GLN A 122 3.94 -6.38 25.45
N ASP A 123 4.38 -5.81 24.32
CA ASP A 123 5.66 -5.11 24.22
C ASP A 123 5.52 -3.65 24.65
N ARG A 124 4.39 -3.02 24.30
CA ARG A 124 4.10 -1.63 24.64
C ARG A 124 2.61 -1.36 24.64
N GLU A 125 2.07 -1.05 25.81
CA GLU A 125 0.72 -0.51 25.92
C GLU A 125 0.69 0.94 25.40
N LEU A 126 -0.25 1.22 24.51
CA LEU A 126 -0.38 2.50 23.82
C LEU A 126 -1.73 3.13 24.17
N SER A 127 -1.77 4.46 24.30
CA SER A 127 -3.03 5.17 24.56
C SER A 127 -4.09 4.79 23.50
N PRO A 128 -5.39 4.68 23.85
CA PRO A 128 -6.42 4.37 22.86
C PRO A 128 -6.56 5.40 21.74
N GLU A 129 -6.12 6.65 21.94
CA GLU A 129 -6.08 7.70 20.91
C GLU A 129 -4.83 7.65 20.01
N THR A 130 -3.88 6.75 20.31
CA THR A 130 -2.65 6.63 19.53
C THR A 130 -2.99 6.34 18.07
N PRO A 131 -2.50 7.16 17.10
CA PRO A 131 -2.80 6.95 15.69
C PRO A 131 -2.38 5.56 15.20
N ILE A 132 -3.12 5.06 14.21
CA ILE A 132 -2.87 3.77 13.56
C ILE A 132 -2.53 4.01 12.09
N VAL A 133 -1.36 3.52 11.69
CA VAL A 133 -0.96 3.47 10.28
C VAL A 133 -1.38 2.13 9.68
N VAL A 134 -2.28 2.16 8.71
CA VAL A 134 -2.83 0.97 8.04
C VAL A 134 -2.06 0.72 6.74
N ILE A 135 -1.32 -0.39 6.68
CA ILE A 135 -0.46 -0.73 5.53
C ILE A 135 -1.16 -1.71 4.58
N LEU A 136 -1.12 -1.39 3.28
CA LEU A 136 -1.44 -2.30 2.18
C LEU A 136 -0.18 -2.68 1.39
N HIS A 137 0.17 -3.96 1.40
CA HIS A 137 1.39 -4.46 0.75
C HIS A 137 1.22 -4.62 -0.78
N GLY A 138 2.34 -4.84 -1.49
CA GLY A 138 2.35 -5.10 -2.94
C GLY A 138 1.94 -6.52 -3.31
N LEU A 139 2.07 -6.86 -4.60
CA LEU A 139 1.71 -8.17 -5.15
C LEU A 139 2.42 -9.31 -4.40
N SER A 140 1.65 -10.23 -3.82
CA SER A 140 2.07 -11.45 -3.12
C SER A 140 2.98 -11.24 -1.90
N GLY A 141 3.10 -9.99 -1.43
CA GLY A 141 3.93 -9.63 -0.29
C GLY A 141 3.22 -9.79 1.06
N GLY A 142 3.64 -8.99 2.04
CA GLY A 142 3.06 -9.02 3.39
C GLY A 142 3.76 -8.09 4.37
N SER A 143 3.52 -8.32 5.66
CA SER A 143 4.20 -7.64 6.77
C SER A 143 5.71 -7.88 6.83
N HIS A 144 6.20 -8.91 6.15
CA HIS A 144 7.62 -9.27 6.11
C HIS A 144 8.45 -8.43 5.12
N GLU A 145 7.78 -7.66 4.26
CA GLU A 145 8.42 -6.90 3.19
C GLU A 145 9.36 -5.82 3.73
N SER A 146 10.57 -5.76 3.18
CA SER A 146 11.61 -4.83 3.66
C SER A 146 11.21 -3.36 3.53
N TYR A 147 10.46 -3.00 2.48
CA TYR A 147 9.95 -1.64 2.29
C TYR A 147 8.84 -1.30 3.29
N VAL A 148 8.02 -2.28 3.72
CA VAL A 148 7.01 -2.08 4.78
C VAL A 148 7.72 -1.85 6.11
N ARG A 149 8.64 -2.75 6.47
CA ARG A 149 9.39 -2.70 7.72
C ARG A 149 10.25 -1.43 7.83
N SER A 150 10.81 -0.95 6.72
CA SER A 150 11.57 0.31 6.69
C SER A 150 10.74 1.54 7.08
N ILE A 151 9.42 1.55 6.85
CA ILE A 151 8.53 2.64 7.31
C ILE A 151 8.15 2.40 8.77
N LEU A 152 7.68 1.18 9.06
CA LEU A 152 7.16 0.84 10.39
C LEU A 152 8.22 0.93 11.48
N SER A 153 9.50 0.65 11.19
CA SER A 153 10.58 0.77 12.16
C SER A 153 10.80 2.20 12.65
N GLN A 154 10.38 3.23 11.90
CA GLN A 154 10.41 4.61 12.38
C GLN A 154 9.08 5.04 13.00
N VAL A 155 7.96 4.66 12.37
CA VAL A 155 6.62 5.03 12.82
C VAL A 155 6.32 4.45 14.20
N CYS A 156 6.70 3.19 14.45
CA CYS A 156 6.37 2.48 15.67
C CYS A 156 7.42 2.64 16.77
N THR A 157 8.64 3.08 16.45
CA THR A 157 9.67 3.38 17.47
C THR A 157 9.19 4.48 18.41
N SER A 158 9.54 4.41 19.70
CA SER A 158 9.06 5.36 20.71
C SER A 158 9.56 6.80 20.42
N PRO A 159 8.87 7.85 20.88
CA PRO A 159 9.38 9.21 20.73
C PRO A 159 10.73 9.44 21.43
N SER A 160 10.98 8.75 22.56
CA SER A 160 12.28 8.82 23.25
C SER A 160 13.43 8.21 22.46
N ASP A 161 13.13 7.27 21.55
CA ASP A 161 14.10 6.62 20.65
C ASP A 161 14.10 7.24 19.25
N GLY A 162 13.41 8.38 19.05
CA GLY A 162 13.40 9.13 17.79
C GLY A 162 12.38 8.67 16.74
N GLY A 163 11.40 7.83 17.12
CA GLY A 163 10.26 7.47 16.28
C GLY A 163 9.00 8.29 16.58
N LEU A 164 7.85 7.89 16.02
CA LEU A 164 6.56 8.58 16.26
C LEU A 164 5.77 7.99 17.44
N GLY A 165 6.07 6.76 17.86
CA GLY A 165 5.34 6.06 18.91
C GLY A 165 3.97 5.53 18.47
N TYR A 166 3.68 5.50 17.17
CA TYR A 166 2.36 5.14 16.66
C TYR A 166 2.14 3.63 16.64
N ARG A 167 0.87 3.24 16.54
CA ARG A 167 0.46 1.88 16.22
C ARG A 167 0.46 1.72 14.70
N ALA A 168 0.74 0.53 14.21
CA ALA A 168 0.55 0.17 12.82
C ALA A 168 -0.11 -1.20 12.70
N VAL A 169 -0.77 -1.41 11.57
CA VAL A 169 -1.36 -2.69 11.20
C VAL A 169 -1.08 -2.95 9.74
N VAL A 170 -0.54 -4.12 9.42
CA VAL A 170 -0.41 -4.57 8.03
C VAL A 170 -1.62 -5.45 7.71
N VAL A 171 -2.41 -5.02 6.72
CA VAL A 171 -3.51 -5.83 6.19
C VAL A 171 -2.90 -6.83 5.20
N ASN A 172 -2.70 -8.06 5.65
CA ASN A 172 -2.25 -9.14 4.79
C ASN A 172 -3.43 -9.66 3.98
N PHE A 173 -3.34 -9.49 2.67
CA PHE A 173 -4.35 -9.95 1.74
C PHE A 173 -4.53 -11.46 1.79
N ARG A 174 -5.69 -11.92 1.30
CA ARG A 174 -6.07 -13.33 1.24
C ARG A 174 -4.95 -14.19 0.64
N GLY A 175 -4.54 -15.23 1.38
CA GLY A 175 -3.48 -16.14 0.95
C GLY A 175 -2.04 -15.64 1.13
N CYS A 176 -1.83 -14.39 1.52
CA CYS A 176 -0.50 -13.78 1.64
C CYS A 176 0.03 -13.78 3.08
N ALA A 177 1.34 -13.67 3.25
CA ALA A 177 2.01 -13.62 4.57
C ALA A 177 1.65 -14.77 5.52
N GLY A 178 1.37 -15.97 5.01
CA GLY A 178 0.91 -17.12 5.79
C GLY A 178 -0.59 -17.11 6.16
N VAL A 179 -1.38 -16.13 5.70
CA VAL A 179 -2.83 -16.13 5.85
C VAL A 179 -3.44 -17.26 5.00
N PRO A 180 -4.31 -18.12 5.54
CA PRO A 180 -4.91 -19.20 4.78
C PRO A 180 -5.92 -18.67 3.76
N LEU A 181 -5.96 -19.29 2.58
CA LEU A 181 -6.98 -19.02 1.58
C LEU A 181 -8.21 -19.91 1.83
N THR A 182 -9.20 -19.39 2.56
CA THR A 182 -10.38 -20.16 3.03
C THR A 182 -11.64 -19.98 2.21
N SER A 183 -11.59 -19.18 1.14
CA SER A 183 -12.64 -19.05 0.14
C SER A 183 -12.05 -19.18 -1.27
N PRO A 184 -12.85 -19.44 -2.31
CA PRO A 184 -12.35 -19.51 -3.69
C PRO A 184 -12.05 -18.12 -4.30
N GLN A 185 -11.80 -17.11 -3.46
CA GLN A 185 -11.54 -15.72 -3.84
C GLN A 185 -10.16 -15.28 -3.33
N PHE A 186 -9.35 -14.76 -4.24
CA PHE A 186 -8.08 -14.08 -4.00
C PHE A 186 -8.29 -12.57 -3.88
N TYR A 187 -7.21 -11.86 -3.56
CA TYR A 187 -7.16 -10.40 -3.71
C TYR A 187 -6.83 -10.01 -5.16
N SER A 188 -7.12 -8.77 -5.53
CA SER A 188 -6.74 -8.19 -6.81
C SER A 188 -6.49 -6.69 -6.70
N ALA A 189 -5.99 -6.07 -7.77
CA ALA A 189 -5.65 -4.65 -7.77
C ALA A 189 -6.89 -3.73 -7.63
N GLY A 190 -8.09 -4.22 -7.95
CA GLY A 190 -9.34 -3.46 -7.87
C GLY A 190 -10.24 -3.86 -6.70
N HIS A 191 -9.89 -4.89 -5.91
CA HIS A 191 -10.78 -5.39 -4.87
C HIS A 191 -10.62 -4.61 -3.55
N THR A 192 -11.57 -3.72 -3.28
CA THR A 192 -11.55 -2.79 -2.14
C THR A 192 -12.41 -3.22 -0.95
N GLU A 193 -13.17 -4.31 -1.06
CA GLU A 193 -13.99 -4.82 0.06
C GLU A 193 -13.13 -5.29 1.24
N ASP A 194 -12.02 -5.96 0.97
CA ASP A 194 -11.14 -6.47 2.02
C ASP A 194 -10.60 -5.32 2.90
N ILE A 195 -10.20 -4.18 2.32
CA ILE A 195 -9.78 -3.01 3.11
C ILE A 195 -10.95 -2.35 3.84
N ARG A 196 -12.16 -2.31 3.27
CA ARG A 196 -13.35 -1.81 3.98
C ARG A 196 -13.62 -2.60 5.25
N ILE A 197 -13.59 -3.93 5.14
CA ILE A 197 -13.83 -4.83 6.26
C ILE A 197 -12.71 -4.72 7.31
N ALA A 198 -11.45 -4.68 6.87
CA ALA A 198 -10.31 -4.47 7.77
C ALA A 198 -10.44 -3.14 8.54
N LEU A 199 -10.77 -2.05 7.86
CA LEU A 199 -10.96 -0.74 8.50
C LEU A 199 -12.16 -0.69 9.43
N SER A 200 -13.27 -1.37 9.10
CA SER A 200 -14.42 -1.50 9.99
C SER A 200 -14.05 -2.23 11.29
N TYR A 201 -13.25 -3.31 11.20
CA TYR A 201 -12.71 -3.99 12.37
C TYR A 201 -11.76 -3.10 13.19
N ILE A 202 -10.83 -2.41 12.53
CA ILE A 202 -9.85 -1.53 13.19
C ILE A 202 -10.57 -0.38 13.91
N GLN A 203 -11.52 0.29 13.25
CA GLN A 203 -12.28 1.39 13.83
C GLN A 203 -13.13 0.92 15.02
N LYS A 204 -13.76 -0.26 14.93
CA LYS A 204 -14.50 -0.82 16.06
C LYS A 204 -13.60 -1.14 17.26
N THR A 205 -12.40 -1.66 16.99
CA THR A 205 -11.43 -2.04 18.04
C THR A 205 -10.77 -0.82 18.68
N TYR A 206 -10.49 0.21 17.90
CA TYR A 206 -9.81 1.44 18.31
C TYR A 206 -10.61 2.69 17.91
N PRO A 207 -11.79 2.92 18.52
CA PRO A 207 -12.72 3.97 18.08
C PRO A 207 -12.18 5.39 18.22
N ARG A 208 -11.20 5.60 19.10
CA ARG A 208 -10.57 6.90 19.35
C ARG A 208 -9.27 7.11 18.55
N ALA A 209 -8.81 6.09 17.83
CA ALA A 209 -7.59 6.18 17.05
C ALA A 209 -7.85 6.75 15.66
N ARG A 210 -6.98 7.65 15.23
CA ARG A 210 -6.96 8.14 13.85
C ARG A 210 -6.34 7.10 12.92
N LEU A 211 -6.86 6.97 11.72
CA LEU A 211 -6.36 5.99 10.75
C LEU A 211 -5.72 6.70 9.55
N THR A 212 -4.46 6.39 9.24
CA THR A 212 -3.79 6.86 8.01
C THR A 212 -3.36 5.65 7.18
N GLY A 213 -3.75 5.61 5.90
CA GLY A 213 -3.41 4.51 5.01
C GLY A 213 -2.06 4.72 4.31
N VAL A 214 -1.26 3.65 4.17
CA VAL A 214 -0.08 3.63 3.32
C VAL A 214 -0.12 2.41 2.43
N GLY A 215 -0.07 2.61 1.13
CA GLY A 215 -0.10 1.52 0.14
C GLY A 215 1.19 1.48 -0.66
N PHE A 216 1.64 0.27 -0.99
CA PHE A 216 2.83 0.03 -1.82
C PHE A 216 2.46 -0.72 -3.10
N SER A 217 2.88 -0.22 -4.27
CA SER A 217 2.65 -0.86 -5.58
C SER A 217 1.17 -1.24 -5.77
N LEU A 218 0.83 -2.52 -5.92
CA LEU A 218 -0.56 -2.98 -6.01
C LEU A 218 -1.41 -2.53 -4.81
N GLY A 219 -0.88 -2.56 -3.59
CA GLY A 219 -1.58 -2.03 -2.40
C GLY A 219 -1.80 -0.52 -2.47
N ALA A 220 -0.93 0.23 -3.15
CA ALA A 220 -1.16 1.65 -3.42
C ALA A 220 -2.34 1.85 -4.39
N ASN A 221 -2.47 1.00 -5.41
CA ASN A 221 -3.62 1.04 -6.32
C ASN A 221 -4.93 0.77 -5.58
N VAL A 222 -4.96 -0.26 -4.72
CA VAL A 222 -6.11 -0.61 -3.88
C VAL A 222 -6.45 0.56 -2.94
N LEU A 223 -5.45 1.17 -2.30
CA LEU A 223 -5.66 2.33 -1.41
C LEU A 223 -6.28 3.51 -2.16
N VAL A 224 -5.70 3.93 -3.28
CA VAL A 224 -6.20 5.09 -4.06
C VAL A 224 -7.64 4.83 -4.51
N ARG A 225 -7.90 3.63 -5.02
CA ARG A 225 -9.25 3.24 -5.42
C ARG A 225 -10.24 3.29 -4.26
N TYR A 226 -9.88 2.70 -3.11
CA TYR A 226 -10.70 2.78 -1.89
C TYR A 226 -11.00 4.23 -1.51
N LEU A 227 -9.99 5.10 -1.48
CA LEU A 227 -10.16 6.52 -1.13
C LEU A 227 -11.08 7.25 -2.10
N GLY A 228 -11.01 6.94 -3.40
CA GLY A 228 -11.89 7.54 -4.39
C GLY A 228 -13.31 6.96 -4.41
N GLU A 229 -13.48 5.67 -4.12
CA GLU A 229 -14.81 5.05 -4.00
C GLU A 229 -15.54 5.49 -2.72
N GLU A 230 -14.82 5.65 -1.61
CA GLU A 230 -15.41 6.11 -0.35
C GLU A 230 -15.59 7.63 -0.28
N GLY A 231 -14.69 8.41 -0.89
CA GLY A 231 -14.72 9.86 -0.84
C GLY A 231 -14.79 10.38 0.60
N GLU A 232 -15.86 11.09 0.93
CA GLU A 232 -16.10 11.65 2.27
C GLU A 232 -16.35 10.58 3.34
N LYS A 233 -16.84 9.40 2.94
CA LYS A 233 -17.12 8.27 3.85
C LYS A 233 -15.89 7.46 4.23
N SER A 234 -14.70 7.86 3.76
CA SER A 234 -13.47 7.13 4.07
C SER A 234 -13.20 7.13 5.57
N ARG A 235 -12.84 5.95 6.10
CA ARG A 235 -12.35 5.76 7.48
C ARG A 235 -10.92 6.23 7.68
N LEU A 236 -10.20 6.45 6.59
CA LEU A 236 -8.85 6.98 6.62
C LEU A 236 -8.93 8.50 6.63
N ASP A 237 -8.19 9.13 7.53
CA ASP A 237 -8.05 10.59 7.58
C ASP A 237 -7.12 11.10 6.48
N ALA A 238 -6.18 10.26 6.03
CA ALA A 238 -5.23 10.56 4.96
C ALA A 238 -4.68 9.27 4.33
N GLY A 239 -4.05 9.42 3.17
CA GLY A 239 -3.38 8.33 2.45
C GLY A 239 -1.96 8.67 2.02
N CYS A 240 -1.13 7.65 1.86
CA CYS A 240 0.18 7.71 1.21
C CYS A 240 0.33 6.56 0.19
N ALA A 241 0.47 6.87 -1.09
CA ALA A 241 0.56 5.88 -2.17
C ALA A 241 1.98 5.83 -2.74
N LEU A 242 2.68 4.71 -2.59
CA LEU A 242 4.10 4.57 -2.96
C LEU A 242 4.27 3.61 -4.14
N GLY A 243 4.86 4.11 -5.23
CA GLY A 243 5.08 3.32 -6.45
C GLY A 243 3.78 2.82 -7.07
N CYS A 244 2.69 3.59 -6.95
CA CYS A 244 1.38 3.18 -7.44
C CYS A 244 1.41 2.96 -8.96
N PRO A 245 0.82 1.87 -9.48
CA PRO A 245 0.77 1.61 -10.91
C PRO A 245 -0.27 2.46 -11.65
N TRP A 246 -1.30 3.00 -10.99
CA TRP A 246 -2.29 3.90 -11.59
C TRP A 246 -3.15 3.27 -12.69
N ASN A 247 -2.65 3.21 -13.92
CA ASN A 247 -3.33 2.68 -15.10
C ASN A 247 -2.80 1.27 -15.43
N LEU A 248 -3.54 0.25 -15.00
CA LEU A 248 -3.13 -1.15 -15.15
C LEU A 248 -3.11 -1.62 -16.61
N VAL A 249 -3.90 -1.01 -17.48
CA VAL A 249 -3.91 -1.33 -18.92
C VAL A 249 -2.58 -0.93 -19.55
N ASP A 250 -2.13 0.30 -19.30
CA ASP A 250 -0.87 0.78 -19.88
C ASP A 250 0.35 0.13 -19.22
N ASN A 251 0.30 -0.19 -17.92
CA ASN A 251 1.35 -1.01 -17.30
C ASN A 251 1.41 -2.40 -17.90
N SER A 252 0.27 -3.06 -18.13
CA SER A 252 0.23 -4.38 -18.77
C SER A 252 0.83 -4.32 -20.17
N LYS A 253 0.46 -3.31 -20.99
CA LYS A 253 1.07 -3.08 -22.31
C LYS A 253 2.58 -2.84 -22.22
N ASN A 254 3.04 -2.09 -21.23
CA ASN A 254 4.47 -1.79 -21.03
C ASN A 254 5.27 -3.04 -20.62
N LEU A 255 4.73 -3.83 -19.69
CA LEU A 255 5.30 -5.10 -19.24
C LEU A 255 5.37 -6.12 -20.39
N GLU A 256 4.33 -6.16 -21.22
CA GLU A 256 4.26 -7.04 -22.38
C GLU A 256 4.97 -6.49 -23.63
N GLY A 257 5.30 -5.19 -23.67
CA GLY A 257 5.67 -4.49 -24.89
C GLY A 257 7.06 -4.82 -25.43
N SER A 258 7.94 -5.39 -24.63
CA SER A 258 9.28 -5.81 -25.07
C SER A 258 9.65 -7.19 -24.55
N PHE A 259 10.60 -7.84 -25.24
CA PHE A 259 11.16 -9.11 -24.79
C PHE A 259 11.75 -9.01 -23.38
N PHE A 260 12.51 -7.96 -23.06
CA PHE A 260 13.12 -7.82 -21.73
C PHE A 260 12.07 -7.69 -20.63
N TYR A 261 11.16 -6.71 -20.74
CA TYR A 261 10.11 -6.48 -19.74
C TYR A 261 9.21 -7.72 -19.55
N ARG A 262 8.85 -8.40 -20.65
CA ARG A 262 8.00 -9.59 -20.61
C ARG A 262 8.70 -10.77 -19.92
N ASN A 263 9.97 -11.00 -20.23
CA ASN A 263 10.70 -12.16 -19.72
C ASN A 263 11.28 -11.97 -18.32
N VAL A 264 11.48 -10.72 -17.88
CA VAL A 264 12.01 -10.41 -16.55
C VAL A 264 10.87 -10.08 -15.59
N TYR A 265 10.15 -8.98 -15.82
CA TYR A 265 9.19 -8.46 -14.84
C TYR A 265 7.84 -9.16 -14.91
N SER A 266 7.24 -9.27 -16.11
CA SER A 266 5.90 -9.88 -16.24
C SER A 266 5.94 -11.35 -15.81
N ARG A 267 6.99 -12.09 -16.19
CA ARG A 267 7.15 -13.50 -15.81
C ARG A 267 7.49 -13.72 -14.34
N ALA A 268 8.27 -12.83 -13.72
CA ALA A 268 8.44 -12.84 -12.27
C ALA A 268 7.05 -12.72 -11.60
N MET A 269 6.32 -11.63 -11.87
CA MET A 269 4.98 -11.42 -11.28
C MET A 269 3.99 -12.58 -11.53
N GLY A 270 4.00 -13.18 -12.72
CA GLY A 270 3.21 -14.38 -13.02
C GLY A 270 3.66 -15.61 -12.21
N GLY A 271 4.97 -15.82 -12.07
CA GLY A 271 5.55 -16.86 -11.21
C GLY A 271 5.10 -16.73 -9.76
N ASN A 272 5.11 -15.52 -9.22
CA ASN A 272 4.70 -15.20 -7.86
C ASN A 272 3.23 -15.55 -7.59
N LEU A 273 2.31 -15.19 -8.51
CA LEU A 273 0.90 -15.56 -8.41
C LEU A 273 0.68 -17.07 -8.57
N LEU A 274 1.41 -17.73 -9.47
CA LEU A 274 1.34 -19.18 -9.63
C LEU A 274 1.80 -19.90 -8.35
N LYS A 275 2.86 -19.39 -7.72
CA LYS A 275 3.38 -19.90 -6.46
C LYS A 275 2.40 -19.66 -5.30
N LEU A 276 1.75 -18.50 -5.26
CA LEU A 276 0.67 -18.21 -4.31
C LEU A 276 -0.46 -19.23 -4.45
N LEU A 277 -0.97 -19.46 -5.66
CA LEU A 277 -1.99 -20.50 -5.91
C LEU A 277 -1.49 -21.89 -5.45
N SER A 278 -0.26 -22.25 -5.82
CA SER A 278 0.34 -23.55 -5.50
C SER A 278 0.41 -23.82 -4.00
N ARG A 279 0.73 -22.81 -3.20
CA ARG A 279 0.78 -22.92 -1.73
C ARG A 279 -0.58 -23.25 -1.10
N HIS A 280 -1.67 -22.81 -1.73
CA HIS A 280 -3.02 -22.94 -1.20
C HIS A 280 -3.84 -24.08 -1.80
N LEU A 281 -3.27 -24.89 -2.71
CA LEU A 281 -4.00 -25.99 -3.35
C LEU A 281 -4.63 -26.96 -2.36
N LYS A 282 -3.92 -27.28 -1.26
CA LYS A 282 -4.44 -28.18 -0.22
C LYS A 282 -5.66 -27.60 0.50
N THR A 283 -5.68 -26.28 0.73
CA THR A 283 -6.81 -25.59 1.38
C THR A 283 -7.96 -25.46 0.41
N LEU A 284 -7.69 -25.04 -0.84
CA LEU A 284 -8.69 -24.94 -1.90
C LEU A 284 -9.36 -26.28 -2.22
N ALA A 285 -8.62 -27.40 -2.18
CA ALA A 285 -9.17 -28.73 -2.43
C ALA A 285 -10.18 -29.19 -1.36
N LYS A 286 -10.20 -28.56 -0.19
CA LYS A 286 -11.18 -28.83 0.88
C LYS A 286 -12.44 -27.99 0.74
N LEU A 287 -12.44 -26.97 -0.11
CA LEU A 287 -13.60 -26.11 -0.33
C LEU A 287 -14.59 -26.78 -1.30
N PRO A 288 -15.89 -26.44 -1.21
CA PRO A 288 -16.85 -26.84 -2.24
C PRO A 288 -16.39 -26.38 -3.63
N PRO A 289 -16.72 -27.13 -4.70
CA PRO A 289 -16.44 -26.69 -6.06
C PRO A 289 -16.98 -25.29 -6.34
N SER A 290 -16.16 -24.47 -6.98
CA SER A 290 -16.45 -23.07 -7.30
C SER A 290 -16.16 -22.80 -8.78
N HIS A 291 -16.48 -21.60 -9.25
CA HIS A 291 -16.10 -21.14 -10.60
C HIS A 291 -14.59 -21.21 -10.85
N LEU A 292 -13.76 -21.13 -9.81
CA LEU A 292 -12.30 -21.27 -9.93
C LEU A 292 -11.84 -22.73 -10.15
N THR A 293 -12.55 -23.70 -9.56
CA THR A 293 -12.14 -25.12 -9.54
C THR A 293 -11.74 -25.68 -10.92
N PRO A 294 -12.52 -25.52 -12.01
CA PRO A 294 -12.13 -26.05 -13.32
C PRO A 294 -10.91 -25.36 -13.95
N HIS A 295 -10.57 -24.14 -13.50
CA HIS A 295 -9.46 -23.37 -14.04
C HIS A 295 -8.12 -23.66 -13.33
N ILE A 296 -8.15 -24.18 -12.10
CA ILE A 296 -6.93 -24.48 -11.33
C ILE A 296 -5.94 -25.36 -12.12
N PRO A 297 -6.33 -26.52 -12.71
CA PRO A 297 -5.39 -27.34 -13.47
C PRO A 297 -4.79 -26.61 -14.67
N ARG A 298 -5.58 -25.73 -15.32
CA ARG A 298 -5.12 -24.92 -16.45
C ARG A 298 -4.05 -23.92 -16.01
N VAL A 299 -4.27 -23.19 -14.92
CA VAL A 299 -3.29 -22.23 -14.38
C VAL A 299 -2.00 -22.95 -13.98
N LEU A 300 -2.10 -24.09 -13.28
CA LEU A 300 -0.95 -24.89 -12.85
C LEU A 300 -0.15 -25.50 -14.01
N SER A 301 -0.77 -25.71 -15.17
CA SER A 301 -0.08 -26.23 -16.36
C SER A 301 0.81 -25.19 -17.05
N LEU A 302 0.69 -23.91 -16.70
CA LEU A 302 1.46 -22.83 -17.31
C LEU A 302 2.94 -22.92 -16.88
N ARG A 303 3.84 -22.97 -17.87
CA ARG A 303 5.29 -22.97 -17.63
C ARG A 303 5.84 -21.56 -17.74
N ASN A 304 6.34 -21.02 -16.63
CA ASN A 304 6.91 -19.66 -16.55
C ASN A 304 5.98 -18.59 -17.18
N PRO A 305 4.71 -18.48 -16.71
CA PRO A 305 3.74 -17.58 -17.29
C PRO A 305 4.06 -16.12 -17.01
N THR A 306 3.66 -15.27 -17.96
CA THR A 306 3.52 -13.82 -17.73
C THR A 306 2.37 -13.53 -16.76
N LEU A 307 2.39 -12.35 -16.13
CA LEU A 307 1.31 -11.86 -15.27
C LEU A 307 -0.04 -11.91 -16.02
N LYS A 308 -0.09 -11.40 -17.25
CA LYS A 308 -1.30 -11.39 -18.07
C LYS A 308 -1.85 -12.79 -18.37
N GLN A 309 -0.98 -13.79 -18.53
CA GLN A 309 -1.40 -15.18 -18.72
C GLN A 309 -1.99 -15.80 -17.44
N VAL A 310 -1.45 -15.48 -16.27
CA VAL A 310 -2.04 -15.92 -15.00
C VAL A 310 -3.37 -15.21 -14.77
N ASP A 311 -3.43 -13.90 -15.00
CA ASP A 311 -4.66 -13.12 -14.84
C ASP A 311 -5.79 -13.65 -15.72
N ALA A 312 -5.49 -14.07 -16.96
CA ALA A 312 -6.45 -14.65 -17.91
C ALA A 312 -7.11 -15.96 -17.45
N HIS A 313 -6.58 -16.61 -16.41
CA HIS A 313 -7.06 -17.91 -15.95
C HIS A 313 -7.30 -17.98 -14.45
N LEU A 314 -6.82 -17.01 -13.67
CA LEU A 314 -6.97 -16.94 -12.22
C LEU A 314 -7.69 -15.65 -11.81
N THR A 315 -7.06 -14.50 -12.03
CA THR A 315 -7.51 -13.22 -11.49
C THR A 315 -8.86 -12.80 -12.06
N ILE A 316 -9.10 -12.96 -13.37
CA ILE A 316 -10.39 -12.60 -13.97
C ILE A 316 -11.57 -13.43 -13.43
N ILE A 317 -11.32 -14.56 -12.76
CA ILE A 317 -12.36 -15.43 -12.19
C ILE A 317 -12.49 -15.22 -10.69
N ALA A 318 -11.36 -15.13 -9.98
CA ALA A 318 -11.31 -15.23 -8.53
C ALA A 318 -10.70 -13.99 -7.85
N GLY A 319 -10.47 -12.89 -8.57
CA GLY A 319 -9.84 -11.69 -8.02
C GLY A 319 -10.72 -10.85 -7.09
N GLY A 320 -11.99 -11.18 -6.93
CA GLY A 320 -12.92 -10.42 -6.10
C GLY A 320 -14.34 -10.99 -6.10
N HIS A 321 -15.27 -10.25 -5.50
CA HIS A 321 -16.67 -10.63 -5.40
C HIS A 321 -17.41 -10.52 -6.75
N SER A 322 -18.45 -11.32 -6.93
CA SER A 322 -19.34 -11.26 -8.09
C SER A 322 -20.63 -10.51 -7.72
N PRO A 323 -21.09 -9.53 -8.52
CA PRO A 323 -20.41 -8.89 -9.66
C PRO A 323 -19.27 -7.95 -9.23
N PRO A 324 -18.28 -7.60 -10.10
CA PRO A 324 -18.25 -7.81 -11.54
C PRO A 324 -17.52 -9.07 -12.02
N PHE A 325 -16.91 -9.87 -11.13
CA PHE A 325 -16.27 -11.11 -11.54
C PHE A 325 -17.31 -12.17 -11.97
N PRO A 326 -17.02 -13.05 -12.94
CA PRO A 326 -15.80 -13.08 -13.75
C PRO A 326 -15.77 -12.04 -14.88
N PHE A 327 -14.57 -11.58 -15.26
CA PHE A 327 -14.36 -10.72 -16.43
C PHE A 327 -14.14 -11.54 -17.71
N GLY A 328 -14.46 -10.96 -18.88
CA GLY A 328 -14.27 -11.60 -20.18
C GLY A 328 -12.80 -11.66 -20.62
N SER A 329 -11.98 -10.73 -20.14
CA SER A 329 -10.55 -10.66 -20.47
C SER A 329 -9.72 -9.99 -19.37
N PRO A 330 -8.39 -10.20 -19.32
CA PRO A 330 -7.51 -9.44 -18.43
C PRO A 330 -7.58 -7.94 -18.68
N ASP A 331 -7.75 -7.50 -19.93
CA ASP A 331 -7.80 -6.08 -20.26
C ASP A 331 -9.06 -5.40 -19.72
N GLU A 332 -10.21 -6.09 -19.74
CA GLU A 332 -11.43 -5.62 -19.04
C GLU A 332 -11.20 -5.53 -17.52
N TYR A 333 -10.55 -6.53 -16.92
CA TYR A 333 -10.18 -6.48 -15.51
C TYR A 333 -9.23 -5.31 -15.21
N TYR A 334 -8.20 -5.08 -16.03
CA TYR A 334 -7.24 -3.99 -15.83
C TYR A 334 -7.90 -2.61 -15.99
N GLU A 335 -8.80 -2.46 -16.96
CA GLU A 335 -9.56 -1.22 -17.15
C GLU A 335 -10.47 -0.98 -15.94
N TRP A 336 -11.16 -2.02 -15.47
CA TRP A 336 -11.96 -1.91 -14.25
C TRP A 336 -11.09 -1.55 -13.05
N ALA A 337 -9.94 -2.21 -12.87
CA ALA A 337 -9.11 -2.16 -11.67
C ALA A 337 -8.20 -0.91 -11.54
N ARG A 338 -8.09 -0.09 -12.58
CA ARG A 338 -7.24 1.12 -12.56
C ARG A 338 -7.66 2.12 -11.47
N SER A 339 -6.69 2.83 -10.89
CA SER A 339 -6.92 3.77 -9.77
C SER A 339 -6.81 5.24 -10.17
N ASP A 340 -6.23 5.55 -11.32
CA ASP A 340 -6.08 6.93 -11.81
C ASP A 340 -7.43 7.62 -12.07
N THR A 341 -8.44 6.87 -12.52
CA THR A 341 -9.81 7.37 -12.73
C THR A 341 -10.53 7.77 -11.44
N HIS A 342 -10.00 7.36 -10.29
CA HIS A 342 -10.58 7.64 -8.97
C HIS A 342 -9.95 8.86 -8.28
N LEU A 343 -8.88 9.45 -8.84
CA LEU A 343 -8.18 10.60 -8.23
C LEU A 343 -9.10 11.83 -8.04
N GLY A 344 -10.04 12.05 -8.96
CA GLY A 344 -10.99 13.17 -8.88
C GLY A 344 -12.05 13.02 -7.78
N THR A 345 -12.27 11.80 -7.27
CA THR A 345 -13.27 11.52 -6.22
C THR A 345 -12.66 11.35 -4.83
N VAL A 346 -11.33 11.36 -4.70
CA VAL A 346 -10.64 11.39 -3.39
C VAL A 346 -11.02 12.65 -2.61
N ARG A 347 -11.33 12.50 -1.32
CA ARG A 347 -11.74 13.61 -0.41
C ARG A 347 -10.92 13.70 0.87
N VAL A 348 -9.87 12.90 1.00
CA VAL A 348 -8.89 12.96 2.09
C VAL A 348 -7.54 13.40 1.53
N PRO A 349 -6.66 14.05 2.31
CA PRO A 349 -5.31 14.33 1.86
C PRO A 349 -4.58 13.05 1.44
N LEU A 350 -4.05 13.04 0.21
CA LEU A 350 -3.31 11.92 -0.35
C LEU A 350 -1.98 12.42 -0.91
N LEU A 351 -0.89 11.91 -0.34
CA LEU A 351 0.45 12.06 -0.91
C LEU A 351 0.77 10.81 -1.73
N ALA A 352 1.05 10.97 -3.02
CA ALA A 352 1.51 9.88 -3.87
C ALA A 352 2.97 10.12 -4.28
N ILE A 353 3.81 9.09 -4.23
CA ILE A 353 5.23 9.19 -4.58
C ILE A 353 5.59 8.09 -5.60
N ASN A 354 6.04 8.51 -6.78
CA ASN A 354 6.55 7.62 -7.84
C ASN A 354 7.97 8.03 -8.25
N ALA A 355 8.73 7.09 -8.80
CA ALA A 355 10.03 7.37 -9.43
C ALA A 355 9.86 7.46 -10.94
N GLU A 356 10.45 8.48 -11.56
CA GLU A 356 10.44 8.65 -13.01
C GLU A 356 11.20 7.52 -13.70
N ASP A 357 12.23 6.96 -13.08
CA ASP A 357 13.01 5.84 -13.65
C ASP A 357 12.45 4.45 -13.33
N ASP A 358 11.26 4.34 -12.73
CA ASP A 358 10.60 3.09 -12.36
C ASP A 358 10.42 2.15 -13.59
N PRO A 359 10.95 0.92 -13.58
CA PRO A 359 10.85 0.01 -14.72
C PRO A 359 9.49 -0.70 -14.83
N ILE A 360 8.67 -0.66 -13.78
CA ILE A 360 7.34 -1.28 -13.73
C ILE A 360 6.26 -0.27 -14.07
N VAL A 361 6.31 0.92 -13.45
CA VAL A 361 5.33 1.99 -13.64
C VAL A 361 5.90 3.07 -14.53
N ARG A 362 5.40 3.16 -15.76
CA ARG A 362 5.97 4.06 -16.78
C ARG A 362 5.08 5.25 -17.15
N GLU A 363 3.79 5.17 -16.83
CA GLU A 363 2.82 6.23 -17.07
C GLU A 363 2.27 6.72 -15.73
N LEU A 364 2.33 8.03 -15.51
CA LEU A 364 1.87 8.68 -14.29
C LEU A 364 0.66 9.59 -14.59
N PRO A 365 -0.34 9.65 -13.69
CA PRO A 365 -1.58 10.39 -13.91
C PRO A 365 -1.41 11.87 -13.51
N VAL A 366 -0.44 12.56 -14.14
CA VAL A 366 -0.13 13.96 -13.81
C VAL A 366 -1.33 14.85 -14.04
N GLU A 367 -2.03 14.69 -15.16
CA GLU A 367 -3.18 15.48 -15.54
C GLU A 367 -4.32 15.31 -14.51
N ALA A 368 -4.63 14.07 -14.11
CA ALA A 368 -5.64 13.81 -13.09
C ALA A 368 -5.21 14.31 -11.69
N ALA A 369 -3.91 14.28 -11.36
CA ALA A 369 -3.39 14.85 -10.12
C ALA A 369 -3.49 16.38 -10.10
N LEU A 370 -3.28 17.06 -11.23
CA LEU A 370 -3.45 18.51 -11.38
C LEU A 370 -4.91 18.97 -11.25
N GLU A 371 -5.87 18.08 -11.48
CA GLU A 371 -7.30 18.35 -11.31
C GLU A 371 -7.82 18.00 -9.91
N SER A 372 -7.10 17.16 -9.16
CA SER A 372 -7.54 16.69 -7.85
C SER A 372 -7.11 17.61 -6.73
N LYS A 373 -8.09 18.14 -6.00
CA LYS A 373 -7.84 19.08 -4.90
C LYS A 373 -7.25 18.46 -3.63
N CYS A 374 -7.29 17.14 -3.52
CA CYS A 374 -6.88 16.41 -2.32
C CYS A 374 -5.60 15.61 -2.53
N VAL A 375 -4.96 15.72 -3.70
CA VAL A 375 -3.85 14.85 -4.10
C VAL A 375 -2.62 15.69 -4.41
N VAL A 376 -1.48 15.24 -3.91
CA VAL A 376 -0.16 15.68 -4.38
C VAL A 376 0.55 14.47 -4.94
N LEU A 377 0.88 14.50 -6.24
CA LEU A 377 1.75 13.52 -6.87
C LEU A 377 3.18 14.05 -6.88
N ALA A 378 4.04 13.47 -6.04
CA ALA A 378 5.47 13.72 -6.02
C ALA A 378 6.19 12.74 -6.95
N VAL A 379 7.01 13.25 -7.86
CA VAL A 379 7.82 12.44 -8.77
C VAL A 379 9.29 12.68 -8.49
N THR A 380 9.97 11.62 -8.08
CA THR A 380 11.43 11.61 -7.89
C THR A 380 12.13 11.26 -9.21
N PRO A 381 13.27 11.89 -9.58
CA PRO A 381 13.97 11.54 -10.82
C PRO A 381 14.45 10.09 -10.86
N LYS A 382 14.77 9.54 -9.67
CA LYS A 382 15.33 8.19 -9.49
C LYS A 382 14.67 7.50 -8.31
N GLY A 383 14.73 6.18 -8.32
CA GLY A 383 14.31 5.35 -7.18
C GLY A 383 13.94 3.93 -7.58
N GLY A 384 13.70 3.68 -8.87
CA GLY A 384 13.13 2.43 -9.34
C GLY A 384 11.75 2.15 -8.74
N HIS A 385 11.23 0.95 -8.99
CA HIS A 385 10.05 0.44 -8.32
C HIS A 385 10.36 0.09 -6.87
N LEU A 386 9.90 0.91 -5.93
CA LEU A 386 10.04 0.73 -4.48
C LEU A 386 11.50 0.62 -3.97
N GLY A 387 12.50 1.10 -4.72
CA GLY A 387 13.90 1.05 -4.31
C GLY A 387 14.26 2.19 -3.36
N TRP A 388 14.36 3.41 -3.90
CA TRP A 388 14.75 4.64 -3.20
C TRP A 388 15.92 4.46 -2.24
N PHE A 389 16.87 3.57 -2.53
CA PHE A 389 18.03 3.32 -1.68
C PHE A 389 18.96 4.54 -1.73
N GLU A 390 19.41 5.01 -0.57
CA GLU A 390 20.31 6.16 -0.44
C GLU A 390 21.61 5.82 0.30
N GLY A 391 22.60 6.69 0.12
CA GLY A 391 23.88 6.61 0.82
C GLY A 391 24.99 5.89 0.05
N GLY A 392 26.21 5.92 0.59
CA GLY A 392 27.41 5.43 -0.09
C GLY A 392 28.03 4.17 0.49
N THR A 393 27.42 3.57 1.51
CA THR A 393 27.99 2.43 2.25
C THR A 393 28.24 1.26 1.28
N PRO A 394 29.48 0.79 1.13
CA PRO A 394 29.77 -0.36 0.27
C PRO A 394 29.05 -1.60 0.79
N TRP A 395 28.47 -2.37 -0.12
CA TRP A 395 27.70 -3.60 0.16
C TRP A 395 28.42 -4.62 1.07
N ARG A 396 29.75 -4.57 1.13
CA ARG A 396 30.60 -5.42 2.01
C ARG A 396 30.47 -5.15 3.51
N LYS A 397 29.80 -4.09 3.95
CA LYS A 397 29.44 -3.89 5.37
C LYS A 397 28.05 -4.50 5.58
N SER A 398 27.87 -5.29 6.63
CA SER A 398 26.73 -6.20 6.89
C SER A 398 25.32 -5.60 6.96
N ARG A 399 25.10 -4.36 6.51
CA ARG A 399 23.80 -3.70 6.47
C ARG A 399 23.53 -3.13 5.06
N PRO A 400 22.43 -3.53 4.41
CA PRO A 400 21.89 -2.87 3.23
C PRO A 400 21.78 -1.33 3.40
N PRO A 401 21.87 -0.56 2.30
CA PRO A 401 21.66 0.89 2.36
C PRO A 401 20.23 1.21 2.85
N PRO A 402 20.04 2.31 3.62
CA PRO A 402 18.72 2.76 4.00
C PRO A 402 17.93 3.25 2.77
N ARG A 403 16.62 3.42 2.95
CA ARG A 403 15.74 3.99 1.92
C ARG A 403 15.44 5.45 2.24
N TRP A 404 15.65 6.34 1.28
CA TRP A 404 15.33 7.76 1.40
C TRP A 404 13.85 7.98 1.74
N ILE A 405 12.96 7.20 1.11
CA ILE A 405 11.50 7.30 1.25
C ILE A 405 10.99 7.20 2.69
N ARG A 406 11.79 6.60 3.58
CA ARG A 406 11.49 6.47 5.02
C ARG A 406 11.22 7.82 5.68
N LYS A 407 12.01 8.85 5.37
CA LYS A 407 11.88 10.19 5.96
C LYS A 407 10.61 10.92 5.50
N PRO A 408 10.35 11.14 4.19
CA PRO A 408 9.19 11.91 3.76
C PRO A 408 7.87 11.22 4.11
N VAL A 409 7.83 9.89 4.11
CA VAL A 409 6.63 9.14 4.52
C VAL A 409 6.36 9.28 6.02
N THR A 410 7.41 9.21 6.86
CA THR A 410 7.24 9.42 8.31
C THR A 410 6.80 10.85 8.62
N GLU A 411 7.39 11.84 7.94
CA GLU A 411 7.00 13.25 8.03
C GLU A 411 5.54 13.47 7.64
N TRP A 412 5.10 12.89 6.52
CA TRP A 412 3.72 12.93 6.07
C TRP A 412 2.75 12.30 7.08
N ILE A 413 3.04 11.09 7.57
CA ILE A 413 2.24 10.39 8.58
C ILE A 413 2.11 11.24 9.85
N LYS A 414 3.22 11.82 10.31
CA LYS A 414 3.21 12.69 11.49
C LYS A 414 2.33 13.92 11.25
N ALA A 415 2.50 14.59 10.11
CA ALA A 415 1.73 15.76 9.75
C ALA A 415 0.23 15.46 9.75
N THR A 416 -0.20 14.42 9.04
CA THR A 416 -1.63 14.10 8.92
C THR A 416 -2.24 13.68 10.25
N CYS A 417 -1.51 12.90 11.07
CA CYS A 417 -2.00 12.46 12.37
C CYS A 417 -2.06 13.58 13.42
N GLU A 418 -1.12 14.53 13.41
CA GLU A 418 -1.03 15.58 14.43
C GLU A 418 -1.79 16.86 14.09
N THR A 419 -1.94 17.17 12.80
CA THR A 419 -2.36 18.51 12.38
C THR A 419 -3.78 18.55 11.82
N LEU A 420 -4.27 17.51 11.14
CA LEU A 420 -5.65 17.49 10.63
C LEU A 420 -6.64 17.53 11.81
N THR A 421 -7.67 18.37 11.78
CA THR A 421 -8.77 18.25 12.76
C THR A 421 -9.43 16.88 12.63
N SER A 422 -9.95 16.36 13.74
CA SER A 422 -10.74 15.12 13.71
C SER A 422 -11.91 15.32 12.75
N ARG A 423 -12.08 14.40 11.80
CA ARG A 423 -13.36 14.27 11.10
C ARG A 423 -14.47 14.05 12.14
N PRO A 424 -15.71 14.49 11.86
CA PRO A 424 -16.84 14.09 12.69
C PRO A 424 -16.81 12.57 12.86
N GLU A 425 -17.06 12.10 14.09
CA GLU A 425 -17.15 10.67 14.39
C GLU A 425 -18.00 10.03 13.29
N VAL A 426 -17.40 9.08 12.55
CA VAL A 426 -18.23 8.23 11.71
C VAL A 426 -19.04 7.42 12.72
N ASN A 427 -20.32 7.78 12.87
CA ASN A 427 -21.27 7.14 13.78
C ASN A 427 -21.64 5.75 13.24
N ASP A 428 -20.63 4.92 12.97
CA ASP A 428 -20.86 3.56 12.57
C ASP A 428 -21.44 2.82 13.76
N GLU A 429 -22.64 2.32 13.58
CA GLU A 429 -23.23 1.38 14.52
C GLU A 429 -22.94 -0.03 14.03
N TRP A 430 -22.32 -0.82 14.89
CA TRP A 430 -22.15 -2.25 14.65
C TRP A 430 -23.20 -3.03 15.42
N MET A 431 -23.72 -4.08 14.81
CA MET A 431 -24.64 -5.01 15.43
C MET A 431 -24.09 -6.43 15.37
N GLU A 432 -24.52 -7.26 16.32
CA GLU A 432 -24.27 -8.69 16.25
C GLU A 432 -25.16 -9.29 15.15
N GLY A 433 -24.52 -9.92 14.18
CA GLY A 433 -25.14 -10.69 13.11
C GLY A 433 -25.11 -12.18 13.40
N GLU A 434 -25.53 -12.97 12.42
CA GLU A 434 -25.57 -14.42 12.55
C GLU A 434 -24.17 -15.02 12.75
N ASN A 435 -24.09 -16.15 13.46
CA ASN A 435 -22.87 -16.94 13.64
C ASN A 435 -21.67 -16.17 14.24
N GLY A 436 -21.93 -15.10 15.00
CA GLY A 436 -20.92 -14.28 15.67
C GLY A 436 -20.22 -13.28 14.73
N PHE A 437 -20.80 -12.99 13.56
CA PHE A 437 -20.35 -11.88 12.74
C PHE A 437 -20.74 -10.56 13.38
N ILE A 438 -19.85 -9.57 13.27
CA ILE A 438 -20.13 -8.18 13.57
C ILE A 438 -20.42 -7.50 12.24
N VAL A 439 -21.59 -6.86 12.15
CA VAL A 439 -22.11 -6.28 10.90
C VAL A 439 -22.24 -4.77 11.07
N GLU A 440 -21.77 -4.02 10.08
CA GLU A 440 -22.00 -2.59 10.02
C GLU A 440 -23.45 -2.31 9.61
N ARG A 441 -24.19 -1.56 10.45
CA ARG A 441 -25.66 -1.42 10.33
C ARG A 441 -26.10 -0.85 8.97
N GLU A 442 -25.41 0.18 8.50
CA GLU A 442 -25.72 0.85 7.23
C GLU A 442 -25.10 0.14 6.02
N ARG A 443 -24.09 -0.71 6.23
CA ARG A 443 -23.34 -1.39 5.17
C ARG A 443 -23.22 -2.88 5.50
N ARG A 444 -24.33 -3.61 5.38
CA ARG A 444 -24.39 -5.04 5.76
C ARG A 444 -23.39 -5.96 5.04
N HIS A 445 -22.92 -5.55 3.86
CA HIS A 445 -21.84 -6.25 3.14
C HIS A 445 -20.49 -6.15 3.85
N ILE A 446 -20.30 -5.12 4.67
CA ILE A 446 -19.18 -4.99 5.59
C ILE A 446 -19.52 -5.71 6.89
N SER A 447 -19.04 -6.93 6.99
CA SER A 447 -19.06 -7.67 8.25
C SER A 447 -17.83 -8.53 8.40
N PHE A 448 -17.48 -8.82 9.65
CA PHE A 448 -16.33 -9.63 9.99
C PHE A 448 -16.60 -10.48 11.22
N LYS A 449 -15.89 -11.59 11.34
CA LYS A 449 -15.84 -12.38 12.56
C LYS A 449 -14.39 -12.55 13.00
N VAL A 450 -14.09 -12.20 14.24
CA VAL A 450 -12.74 -12.29 14.80
C VAL A 450 -12.45 -13.71 15.24
N HIS A 451 -11.30 -14.27 14.85
CA HIS A 451 -10.79 -15.49 15.44
C HIS A 451 -9.89 -15.14 16.63
N SER A 452 -10.04 -15.85 17.74
CA SER A 452 -9.30 -15.60 18.99
C SER A 452 -7.81 -15.99 18.94
N LEU A 453 -7.21 -16.02 17.75
CA LEU A 453 -5.81 -16.37 17.56
C LEU A 453 -4.98 -15.08 17.59
N HIS A 454 -4.21 -14.90 18.66
CA HIS A 454 -3.16 -13.88 18.79
C HIS A 454 -1.82 -14.57 18.59
N GLU A 455 -1.40 -14.73 17.33
CA GLU A 455 -0.12 -15.36 17.01
C GLU A 455 0.98 -14.29 16.90
N THR A 456 2.15 -14.55 17.49
CA THR A 456 3.32 -13.69 17.25
C THR A 456 3.91 -14.01 15.89
N VAL A 457 4.02 -12.99 15.03
CA VAL A 457 4.68 -13.09 13.71
C VAL A 457 5.96 -12.26 13.74
N ILE A 458 7.06 -12.83 13.29
CA ILE A 458 8.35 -12.13 13.16
C ILE A 458 8.46 -11.60 11.73
N GLY A 459 8.53 -10.27 11.54
CA GLY A 459 8.57 -9.64 10.23
C GLY A 459 9.80 -9.97 9.38
N THR A 460 10.86 -10.48 9.97
CA THR A 460 12.06 -10.95 9.24
C THR A 460 12.03 -12.46 8.97
N ALA A 461 11.08 -13.18 9.58
CA ALA A 461 10.90 -14.60 9.29
C ALA A 461 10.31 -14.71 7.88
N ASP A 462 11.12 -15.24 6.99
CA ASP A 462 10.69 -15.70 5.67
C ASP A 462 9.43 -16.57 5.84
N GLU A 463 8.42 -16.42 4.97
CA GLU A 463 7.34 -17.43 4.85
C GLU A 463 7.91 -18.84 4.58
N ALA A 464 9.19 -18.92 4.22
CA ALA A 464 9.98 -20.08 3.84
C ALA A 464 10.64 -20.86 5.00
N GLN A 465 9.97 -21.04 6.15
CA GLN A 465 10.07 -22.34 6.83
C GLN A 465 9.45 -23.50 6.00
N GLY A 466 9.09 -23.23 4.73
CA GLY A 466 9.30 -24.13 3.62
C GLY A 466 9.72 -23.42 2.32
N GLY A 467 11.03 -23.22 2.11
CA GLY A 467 11.70 -23.21 0.79
C GLY A 467 11.37 -22.11 -0.25
N PHE A 468 12.32 -21.17 -0.39
CA PHE A 468 12.71 -20.40 -1.58
C PHE A 468 11.73 -19.39 -2.21
N GLN A 469 11.83 -18.13 -1.75
CA GLN A 469 11.88 -16.83 -2.47
C GLN A 469 10.85 -16.50 -3.58
N GLY A 470 10.21 -15.34 -3.41
CA GLY A 470 9.30 -14.71 -4.38
C GLY A 470 10.05 -14.15 -5.58
N LEU A 471 9.64 -14.62 -6.75
CA LEU A 471 9.89 -14.04 -8.07
C LEU A 471 8.54 -13.87 -8.72
#